data_AF-E4TZV5-F1
#
_entry.id   AF-E4TZV5-F1
#
_cell.length_a   1.000
_cell.length_b   1.000
_cell.length_c   1.000
_cell.angle_alpha   90.00
_cell.angle_beta   90.00
_cell.angle_gamma   90.00
#
_symmetry.space_group_name_H-M   'P 1'
#
loop_
_entity.id
_entity.type
_entity.pdbx_description
1 polymer ?
#
loop_
_entity_poly.entity_id
_entity_poly.type
_entity_poly.pdbx_seq_one_letter_code
_entity_poly.pdbx_strand_id
1 'polypeptide(L)'
;MKQFSMSFANIQKFQTQYLDLINGFEKHIFSDGADQKTISMILDEIVCFWLDRKEIASLELKNLSSEKECFLLAGAIYLDIKDNDHYIYKALGNEHFVSDPLLRLEHFFRIPAKLFDTKSIELFRRAYSDLKEILSTYQTYFYILPIHIIAITNAEEHFELLHKFYLRFVNSVLDEEFENFDDFFEKYTTYDEIEQNIVPFFKNNLILEKHCNEVSNLKEAIEAYINSFDLMVSVTKNYSEAEKFIVALQNYVTQIMEILLIASITNTIPFIRFKPTFHYLTLVMYTFIEDEFFKNMIEKTIVFYIFYYTVEKKELIKIDFNEFAKIVQETNFLNNILQEMKKNNIDIFKKGVPEVANIINEQFCMKIQQHLVPNAEASAD
;
A
#
# COMPACT_ATOMS: atom_id res chain seq x y z
N MET A 1 -4.85 37.77 -7.57
CA MET A 1 -4.54 37.11 -6.28
C MET A 1 -3.26 36.33 -6.47
N LYS A 2 -2.19 36.66 -5.74
CA LYS A 2 -0.96 35.85 -5.74
C LYS A 2 -1.27 34.59 -4.94
N GLN A 3 -1.29 33.44 -5.63
CA GLN A 3 -1.37 32.13 -5.00
C GLN A 3 -0.10 31.97 -4.17
N PHE A 4 -0.24 32.00 -2.84
CA PHE A 4 0.85 31.63 -1.94
C PHE A 4 1.06 30.12 -2.11
N SER A 5 2.05 29.70 -2.90
CA SER A 5 2.53 28.32 -2.79
C SER A 5 3.22 28.21 -1.43
N MET A 6 2.50 27.75 -0.40
CA MET A 6 3.16 27.38 0.85
C MET A 6 4.09 26.21 0.54
N SER A 7 5.39 26.43 0.72
CA SER A 7 6.40 25.38 0.60
C SER A 7 6.12 24.26 1.60
N PHE A 8 6.37 23.01 1.20
CA PHE A 8 6.40 21.80 2.04
C PHE A 8 7.62 21.78 3.01
N ALA A 9 8.03 22.95 3.47
CA ALA A 9 9.23 23.17 4.26
C ALA A 9 9.11 22.58 5.66
N ASN A 10 7.90 22.49 6.24
CA ASN A 10 7.76 21.84 7.54
C ASN A 10 7.90 20.33 7.41
N ILE A 11 7.30 19.69 6.41
CA ILE A 11 7.53 18.26 6.13
C ILE A 11 9.02 17.98 5.96
N GLN A 12 9.74 18.77 5.15
CA GLN A 12 11.21 18.61 4.99
C GLN A 12 11.95 18.76 6.32
N LYS A 13 11.63 19.82 7.08
CA LYS A 13 12.21 20.05 8.41
C LYS A 13 11.93 18.90 9.37
N PHE A 14 10.71 18.37 9.36
CA PHE A 14 10.31 17.24 10.20
C PHE A 14 11.08 15.99 9.83
N GLN A 15 11.32 15.71 8.55
CA GLN A 15 12.17 14.58 8.14
C GLN A 15 13.60 14.69 8.66
N THR A 16 14.21 15.88 8.60
CA THR A 16 15.55 16.08 9.16
C THR A 16 15.57 15.83 10.67
N GLN A 17 14.60 16.39 11.40
CA GLN A 17 14.47 16.14 12.85
C GLN A 17 14.18 14.67 13.16
N TYR A 18 13.43 14.01 12.29
CA TYR A 18 13.10 12.59 12.45
C TYR A 18 14.33 11.72 12.23
N LEU A 19 15.18 12.05 11.25
CA LEU A 19 16.47 11.37 11.05
C LEU A 19 17.35 11.45 12.30
N ASP A 20 17.42 12.60 12.96
CA ASP A 20 18.17 12.77 14.22
C ASP A 20 17.62 11.86 15.33
N LEU A 21 16.29 11.79 15.46
CA LEU A 21 15.62 10.90 16.41
C LEU A 21 15.92 9.42 16.10
N ILE A 22 15.75 9.01 14.84
CA ILE A 22 16.02 7.66 14.34
C ILE A 22 17.47 7.27 14.64
N ASN A 23 18.44 8.10 14.28
CA ASN A 23 19.86 7.86 14.56
C ASN A 23 20.15 7.63 16.05
N GLY A 24 19.39 8.26 16.95
CA GLY A 24 19.49 8.04 18.40
C GLY A 24 19.12 6.61 18.82
N PHE A 25 18.25 5.93 18.09
CA PHE A 25 17.75 4.59 18.44
C PHE A 25 18.57 3.42 17.87
N GLU A 26 19.44 3.66 16.88
CA GLU A 26 20.13 2.60 16.14
C GLU A 26 20.84 1.59 17.04
N LYS A 27 21.62 2.08 18.01
CA LYS A 27 22.39 1.23 18.93
C LYS A 27 21.48 0.33 19.78
N HIS A 28 20.29 0.82 20.13
CA HIS A 28 19.33 0.06 20.93
C HIS A 28 18.65 -1.02 20.09
N ILE A 29 18.26 -0.68 18.86
CA ILE A 29 17.55 -1.58 17.92
C ILE A 29 18.44 -2.75 17.48
N PHE A 30 19.71 -2.48 17.20
CA PHE A 30 20.67 -3.48 16.73
C PHE A 30 21.47 -4.14 17.85
N SER A 31 21.18 -3.84 19.12
CA SER A 31 21.79 -4.55 20.24
C SER A 31 21.31 -6.00 20.32
N ASP A 32 22.18 -6.90 20.79
CA ASP A 32 21.84 -8.31 21.01
C ASP A 32 20.75 -8.51 22.08
N GLY A 33 20.52 -7.49 22.92
CA GLY A 33 19.49 -7.48 23.96
C GLY A 33 18.18 -6.78 23.57
N ALA A 34 18.02 -6.36 22.31
CA ALA A 34 16.78 -5.72 21.87
C ALA A 34 15.60 -6.70 22.02
N ASP A 35 14.59 -6.29 22.79
CA ASP A 35 13.40 -7.08 23.09
C ASP A 35 12.12 -6.29 22.76
N GLN A 36 10.98 -6.95 22.94
CA GLN A 36 9.67 -6.33 22.70
C GLN A 36 9.53 -4.99 23.43
N LYS A 37 9.92 -4.93 24.71
CA LYS A 37 9.79 -3.72 25.54
C LYS A 37 10.65 -2.57 25.03
N THR A 38 11.88 -2.86 24.64
CA THR A 38 12.82 -1.87 24.08
C THR A 38 12.22 -1.25 22.81
N ILE A 39 11.67 -2.07 21.92
CA ILE A 39 11.04 -1.57 20.69
C ILE A 39 9.74 -0.80 20.98
N SER A 40 8.90 -1.25 21.92
CA SER A 40 7.70 -0.51 22.33
C SER A 40 8.03 0.89 22.86
N MET A 41 9.10 1.03 23.67
CA MET A 41 9.53 2.35 24.17
C MET A 41 9.98 3.28 23.04
N ILE A 42 10.69 2.74 22.04
CA ILE A 42 11.10 3.50 20.85
C ILE A 42 9.88 3.94 20.04
N LEU A 43 8.91 3.04 19.87
CA LEU A 43 7.66 3.36 19.18
C LEU A 43 6.88 4.47 19.89
N ASP A 44 6.82 4.46 21.23
CA ASP A 44 6.14 5.51 22.00
C ASP A 44 6.78 6.89 21.76
N GLU A 45 8.12 6.97 21.69
CA GLU A 45 8.83 8.22 21.35
C GLU A 45 8.55 8.68 19.90
N ILE A 46 8.50 7.74 18.95
CA ILE A 46 8.15 8.03 17.55
C ILE A 46 6.70 8.55 17.44
N VAL A 47 5.77 7.92 18.16
CA VAL A 47 4.36 8.37 18.23
C VAL A 47 4.30 9.79 18.78
N CYS A 48 4.96 10.09 19.90
CA CYS A 48 5.01 11.43 20.48
C CYS A 48 5.57 12.46 19.48
N PHE A 49 6.69 12.13 18.82
CA PHE A 49 7.30 12.99 17.80
C PHE A 49 6.30 13.41 16.71
N TRP A 50 5.52 12.44 16.22
CA TRP A 50 4.55 12.68 15.16
C TRP A 50 3.25 13.34 15.63
N LEU A 51 2.77 13.01 16.82
CA LEU A 51 1.58 13.65 17.40
C LEU A 51 1.75 15.16 17.54
N ASP A 52 2.94 15.61 17.98
CA ASP A 52 3.28 17.04 18.10
C ASP A 52 3.27 17.79 16.77
N ARG A 53 3.39 17.06 15.65
CA ARG A 53 3.56 17.61 14.29
C ARG A 53 2.37 17.34 13.37
N LYS A 54 1.41 16.51 13.81
CA LYS A 54 0.37 15.92 12.96
C LYS A 54 -0.47 16.96 12.22
N GLU A 55 -0.83 18.06 12.89
CA GLU A 55 -1.74 19.07 12.33
C GLU A 55 -1.07 19.84 11.18
N ILE A 56 0.20 20.21 11.37
CA ILE A 56 1.00 20.91 10.35
C ILE A 56 1.28 19.96 9.19
N ALA A 57 1.68 18.72 9.47
CA ALA A 57 1.92 17.72 8.44
C ALA A 57 0.66 17.41 7.62
N SER A 58 -0.50 17.29 8.27
CA SER A 58 -1.81 17.10 7.63
C SER A 58 -2.17 18.27 6.71
N LEU A 59 -1.97 19.51 7.18
CA LEU A 59 -2.24 20.71 6.39
C LEU A 59 -1.35 20.79 5.14
N GLU A 60 -0.04 20.56 5.28
CA GLU A 60 0.88 20.59 4.14
C GLU A 60 0.59 19.46 3.15
N LEU A 61 0.29 18.25 3.63
CA LEU A 61 -0.12 17.13 2.78
C LEU A 61 -1.37 17.47 1.97
N LYS A 62 -2.42 17.98 2.63
CA LYS A 62 -3.68 18.36 1.99
C LYS A 62 -3.48 19.44 0.91
N ASN A 63 -2.67 20.45 1.21
CA ASN A 63 -2.37 21.50 0.24
C ASN A 63 -1.62 20.92 -0.96
N LEU A 64 -0.59 20.11 -0.73
CA LEU A 64 0.22 19.52 -1.79
C LEU A 64 -0.61 18.59 -2.69
N SER A 65 -1.42 17.72 -2.09
CA SER A 65 -2.23 16.75 -2.82
C SER A 65 -3.37 17.40 -3.60
N SER A 66 -3.80 18.61 -3.24
CA SER A 66 -4.77 19.39 -4.03
C SER A 66 -4.19 19.97 -5.32
N GLU A 67 -2.87 20.14 -5.41
CA GLU A 67 -2.18 20.76 -6.55
C GLU A 67 -1.40 19.76 -7.40
N LYS A 68 -1.00 18.63 -6.82
CA LYS A 68 -0.08 17.66 -7.42
C LYS A 68 -0.58 16.23 -7.26
N GLU A 69 -0.21 15.38 -8.21
CA GLU A 69 -0.41 13.93 -8.11
C GLU A 69 0.56 13.35 -7.08
N CYS A 70 0.04 13.11 -5.88
CA CYS A 70 0.78 12.56 -4.76
C CYS A 70 0.50 11.07 -4.63
N PHE A 71 1.53 10.24 -4.69
CA PHE A 71 1.43 8.79 -4.51
C PHE A 71 1.74 8.40 -3.06
N LEU A 72 1.06 7.36 -2.58
CA LEU A 72 1.26 6.79 -1.24
C LEU A 72 1.61 5.31 -1.37
N LEU A 73 2.74 4.89 -0.80
CA LEU A 73 3.10 3.48 -0.70
C LEU A 73 2.05 2.74 0.14
N ALA A 74 1.29 1.86 -0.49
CA ALA A 74 0.18 1.13 0.09
C ALA A 74 0.36 -0.39 -0.08
N GLY A 75 -0.18 -1.20 0.83
CA GLY A 75 -0.09 -2.66 0.76
C GLY A 75 1.31 -3.27 1.00
N ALA A 76 2.34 -2.45 1.23
CA ALA A 76 3.69 -2.89 1.65
C ALA A 76 4.18 -2.03 2.82
N ILE A 77 4.90 -2.60 3.80
CA ILE A 77 5.31 -1.90 5.03
C ILE A 77 6.34 -0.81 4.74
N TYR A 78 7.35 -1.10 3.92
CA TYR A 78 8.49 -0.24 3.60
C TYR A 78 8.81 -0.29 2.09
N LEU A 79 9.61 0.64 1.59
CA LEU A 79 9.80 0.87 0.15
C LEU A 79 10.70 -0.17 -0.50
N ASP A 80 11.65 -0.74 0.22
CA ASP A 80 12.60 -1.76 -0.23
C ASP A 80 13.69 -1.17 -1.14
N ILE A 81 14.44 -0.23 -0.59
CA ILE A 81 15.55 0.46 -1.25
C ILE A 81 16.60 -0.52 -1.75
N LYS A 82 16.90 -1.56 -0.95
CA LYS A 82 17.90 -2.59 -1.28
C LYS A 82 17.58 -3.34 -2.57
N ASP A 83 16.30 -3.53 -2.85
CA ASP A 83 15.81 -4.17 -4.08
C ASP A 83 15.55 -3.17 -5.22
N ASN A 84 15.99 -1.91 -5.04
CA ASN A 84 15.90 -0.80 -5.99
C ASN A 84 14.46 -0.37 -6.33
N ASP A 85 13.50 -0.66 -5.45
CA ASP A 85 12.10 -0.32 -5.70
C ASP A 85 11.81 1.18 -5.70
N HIS A 86 12.73 1.98 -5.14
CA HIS A 86 12.69 3.43 -5.21
C HIS A 86 12.74 3.98 -6.65
N TYR A 87 13.40 3.30 -7.59
CA TYR A 87 13.36 3.70 -9.01
C TYR A 87 11.96 3.58 -9.58
N ILE A 88 11.33 2.42 -9.42
CA ILE A 88 9.97 2.18 -9.92
C ILE A 88 8.99 3.09 -9.21
N TYR A 89 9.11 3.24 -7.89
CA TYR A 89 8.20 4.07 -7.12
C TYR A 89 8.30 5.55 -7.50
N LYS A 90 9.50 6.06 -7.82
CA LYS A 90 9.65 7.46 -8.25
C LYS A 90 9.15 7.72 -9.67
N ALA A 91 9.03 6.68 -10.50
CA ALA A 91 8.90 6.80 -11.95
C ALA A 91 7.62 7.50 -12.46
N LEU A 92 6.53 7.46 -11.69
CA LEU A 92 5.24 8.06 -12.07
C LEU A 92 4.73 8.96 -10.94
N GLY A 93 4.12 10.09 -11.29
CA GLY A 93 3.59 11.06 -10.32
C GLY A 93 4.58 12.14 -9.90
N ASN A 94 4.08 13.12 -9.14
CA ASN A 94 4.88 14.28 -8.75
C ASN A 94 5.62 14.03 -7.43
N GLU A 95 4.87 13.68 -6.39
CA GLU A 95 5.36 13.57 -5.02
C GLU A 95 5.04 12.19 -4.46
N HIS A 96 5.94 11.66 -3.62
CA HIS A 96 5.90 10.27 -3.20
C HIS A 96 5.99 10.16 -1.69
N PHE A 97 4.92 9.71 -1.07
CA PHE A 97 4.79 9.55 0.37
C PHE A 97 4.96 8.10 0.78
N VAL A 98 5.61 7.89 1.90
CA VAL A 98 5.71 6.60 2.54
C VAL A 98 5.13 6.77 3.94
N SER A 99 4.06 6.02 4.24
CA SER A 99 3.58 5.96 5.62
C SER A 99 4.69 5.43 6.50
N ASP A 100 4.91 6.05 7.67
CA ASP A 100 5.98 5.68 8.58
C ASP A 100 5.99 4.16 8.81
N PRO A 101 7.05 3.46 8.35
CA PRO A 101 7.07 2.01 8.35
C PRO A 101 7.21 1.43 9.75
N LEU A 102 7.74 2.20 10.72
CA LEU A 102 7.88 1.75 12.11
C LEU A 102 6.53 1.82 12.82
N LEU A 103 5.77 2.91 12.64
CA LEU A 103 4.43 3.02 13.18
C LEU A 103 3.48 1.94 12.65
N ARG A 104 3.64 1.53 11.38
CA ARG A 104 2.84 0.43 10.81
C ARG A 104 3.08 -0.92 11.47
N LEU A 105 4.23 -1.08 12.14
CA LEU A 105 4.58 -2.31 12.86
C LEU A 105 4.17 -2.27 14.33
N GLU A 106 3.63 -1.16 14.83
CA GLU A 106 3.36 -0.93 16.26
C GLU A 106 2.53 -2.06 16.89
N HIS A 107 1.51 -2.54 16.20
CA HIS A 107 0.61 -3.59 16.69
C HIS A 107 1.35 -4.92 16.97
N PHE A 108 2.42 -5.26 16.23
CA PHE A 108 3.23 -6.46 16.51
C PHE A 108 3.97 -6.39 17.85
N PHE A 109 4.16 -5.19 18.39
CA PHE A 109 4.88 -4.97 19.65
C PHE A 109 3.94 -4.67 20.82
N ARG A 110 2.65 -4.49 20.59
CA ARG A 110 1.64 -4.27 21.64
C ARG A 110 0.84 -5.53 22.02
N ILE A 111 1.21 -6.69 21.49
CA ILE A 111 0.60 -7.99 21.85
C ILE A 111 1.15 -8.56 23.17
N PRO A 112 0.41 -9.45 23.85
CA PRO A 112 0.92 -10.14 25.04
C PRO A 112 2.23 -10.89 24.75
N ALA A 113 3.22 -10.80 25.64
CA ALA A 113 4.56 -11.40 25.47
C ALA A 113 4.55 -12.91 25.13
N LYS A 114 3.54 -13.65 25.58
CA LYS A 114 3.37 -15.08 25.27
C LYS A 114 3.05 -15.36 23.78
N LEU A 115 2.57 -14.37 23.05
CA LEU A 115 2.21 -14.43 21.62
C LEU A 115 3.23 -13.69 20.75
N PHE A 116 4.26 -13.09 21.36
CA PHE A 116 5.24 -12.29 20.64
C PHE A 116 6.18 -13.16 19.82
N ASP A 117 6.23 -12.92 18.51
CA ASP A 117 7.18 -13.54 17.61
C ASP A 117 8.46 -12.69 17.52
N THR A 118 9.60 -13.28 17.88
CA THR A 118 10.91 -12.61 17.82
C THR A 118 11.29 -12.21 16.39
N LYS A 119 10.73 -12.85 15.36
CA LYS A 119 10.89 -12.41 13.96
C LYS A 119 10.34 -11.00 13.71
N SER A 120 9.41 -10.53 14.55
CA SER A 120 8.92 -9.15 14.49
C SER A 120 10.06 -8.14 14.67
N ILE A 121 11.07 -8.46 15.48
CA ILE A 121 12.26 -7.61 15.68
C ILE A 121 13.09 -7.55 14.39
N GLU A 122 13.25 -8.67 13.68
CA GLU A 122 13.95 -8.67 12.40
C GLU A 122 13.21 -7.84 11.34
N LEU A 123 11.88 -7.96 11.28
CA LEU A 123 11.04 -7.16 10.40
C LEU A 123 11.18 -5.66 10.73
N PHE A 124 11.15 -5.31 12.02
CA PHE A 124 11.37 -3.94 12.48
C PHE A 124 12.75 -3.42 12.11
N ARG A 125 13.82 -4.22 12.27
CA ARG A 125 15.18 -3.86 11.84
C ARG A 125 15.26 -3.60 10.34
N ARG A 126 14.59 -4.41 9.51
CA ARG A 126 14.54 -4.20 8.04
C ARG A 126 13.82 -2.89 7.71
N ALA A 127 12.64 -2.67 8.28
CA ALA A 127 11.87 -1.44 8.11
C ALA A 127 12.64 -0.20 8.58
N TYR A 128 13.36 -0.31 9.71
CA TYR A 128 14.22 0.74 10.24
C TYR A 128 15.38 1.08 9.29
N SER A 129 16.07 0.07 8.76
CA SER A 129 17.16 0.30 7.81
C SER A 129 16.66 0.98 6.54
N ASP A 130 15.52 0.53 5.99
CA ASP A 130 14.89 1.12 4.81
C ASP A 130 14.49 2.57 5.05
N LEU A 131 13.82 2.85 6.19
CA LEU A 131 13.46 4.20 6.63
C LEU A 131 14.69 5.11 6.74
N LYS A 132 15.74 4.63 7.42
CA LYS A 132 16.95 5.42 7.64
C LYS A 132 17.62 5.77 6.31
N GLU A 133 17.67 4.84 5.37
CA GLU A 133 18.25 5.08 4.04
C GLU A 133 17.43 6.10 3.23
N ILE A 134 16.09 6.05 3.31
CA ILE A 134 15.23 7.10 2.75
C ILE A 134 15.57 8.46 3.37
N LEU A 135 15.59 8.55 4.70
CA LEU A 135 15.82 9.80 5.41
C LEU A 135 17.23 10.37 5.20
N SER A 136 18.26 9.53 5.02
CA SER A 136 19.63 9.99 4.83
C SER A 136 19.97 10.33 3.38
N THR A 137 19.49 9.52 2.44
CA THR A 137 19.97 9.52 1.05
C THR A 137 18.92 10.08 0.09
N TYR A 138 17.63 9.78 0.33
CA TYR A 138 16.55 10.05 -0.61
C TYR A 138 15.48 11.01 -0.06
N GLN A 139 15.77 11.75 1.01
CA GLN A 139 14.83 12.63 1.73
C GLN A 139 14.23 13.75 0.87
N THR A 140 14.86 14.08 -0.27
CA THR A 140 14.35 15.06 -1.23
C THR A 140 13.36 14.47 -2.24
N TYR A 141 13.25 13.13 -2.30
CA TYR A 141 12.46 12.40 -3.30
C TYR A 141 11.27 11.67 -2.69
N PHE A 142 11.41 11.18 -1.45
CA PHE A 142 10.37 10.47 -0.72
C PHE A 142 10.13 11.13 0.64
N TYR A 143 8.86 11.27 1.01
CA TYR A 143 8.45 11.92 2.24
C TYR A 143 7.81 10.92 3.21
N ILE A 144 8.42 10.76 4.38
CA ILE A 144 7.91 9.94 5.46
C ILE A 144 6.90 10.75 6.28
N LEU A 145 5.69 10.21 6.42
CA LEU A 145 4.62 10.82 7.21
C LEU A 145 3.86 9.77 8.05
N PRO A 146 3.29 10.18 9.20
CA PRO A 146 2.48 9.32 10.04
C PRO A 146 1.06 9.22 9.49
N ILE A 147 0.90 8.65 8.29
CA ILE A 147 -0.34 8.73 7.50
C ILE A 147 -1.55 8.18 8.26
N HIS A 148 -1.41 7.06 9.00
CA HIS A 148 -2.51 6.54 9.82
C HIS A 148 -2.92 7.51 10.93
N ILE A 149 -1.96 8.16 11.61
CA ILE A 149 -2.26 9.16 12.66
C ILE A 149 -2.96 10.38 12.05
N ILE A 150 -2.60 10.75 10.82
CA ILE A 150 -3.22 11.87 10.10
C ILE A 150 -4.65 11.52 9.67
N ALA A 151 -4.86 10.34 9.10
CA ALA A 151 -6.12 9.95 8.48
C ALA A 151 -7.16 9.46 9.50
N ILE A 152 -6.73 8.70 10.51
CA ILE A 152 -7.61 8.05 11.49
C ILE A 152 -7.68 8.93 12.75
N THR A 153 -8.65 9.84 12.76
CA THR A 153 -8.87 10.78 13.88
C THR A 153 -9.81 10.22 14.96
N ASN A 154 -10.76 9.36 14.58
CA ASN A 154 -11.63 8.62 15.48
C ASN A 154 -11.53 7.11 15.16
N ALA A 155 -10.94 6.35 16.07
CA ALA A 155 -10.71 4.91 15.89
C ALA A 155 -12.01 4.09 15.89
N GLU A 156 -13.02 4.50 16.66
CA GLU A 156 -14.31 3.81 16.78
C GLU A 156 -15.12 3.96 15.49
N GLU A 157 -15.28 5.20 15.01
CA GLU A 157 -15.94 5.47 13.72
C GLU A 157 -15.25 4.77 12.55
N HIS A 158 -13.91 4.76 12.57
CA HIS A 158 -13.11 4.07 11.56
C HIS A 158 -13.36 2.56 11.58
N PHE A 159 -13.33 1.94 12.76
CA PHE A 159 -13.62 0.51 12.91
C PHE A 159 -15.04 0.18 12.46
N GLU A 160 -16.04 0.96 12.87
CA GLU A 160 -17.43 0.75 12.46
C GLU A 160 -17.59 0.85 10.93
N LEU A 161 -16.93 1.81 10.29
CA LEU A 161 -17.00 1.99 8.84
C LEU A 161 -16.42 0.78 8.11
N LEU A 162 -15.24 0.30 8.54
CA LEU A 162 -14.62 -0.90 7.97
C LEU A 162 -15.49 -2.14 8.20
N HIS A 163 -16.09 -2.27 9.38
CA HIS A 163 -16.98 -3.38 9.72
C HIS A 163 -18.25 -3.40 8.84
N LYS A 164 -18.92 -2.25 8.69
CA LYS A 164 -20.09 -2.08 7.82
C LYS A 164 -19.75 -2.39 6.36
N PHE A 165 -18.61 -1.93 5.87
CA PHE A 165 -18.18 -2.27 4.52
C PHE A 165 -17.94 -3.77 4.37
N TYR A 166 -17.22 -4.36 5.33
CA TYR A 166 -16.88 -5.78 5.27
C TYR A 166 -18.14 -6.66 5.24
N LEU A 167 -19.17 -6.32 6.03
CA LEU A 167 -20.47 -6.99 5.94
C LEU A 167 -21.12 -6.85 4.56
N ARG A 168 -21.11 -5.64 3.97
CA ARG A 168 -21.63 -5.44 2.60
C ARG A 168 -20.86 -6.24 1.55
N PHE A 169 -19.57 -6.43 1.75
CA PHE A 169 -18.77 -7.29 0.89
C PHE A 169 -19.23 -8.74 1.02
N VAL A 170 -19.44 -9.24 2.25
CA VAL A 170 -19.97 -10.59 2.49
C VAL A 170 -21.36 -10.78 1.88
N ASN A 171 -22.25 -9.80 2.03
CA ASN A 171 -23.55 -9.76 1.37
C ASN A 171 -23.41 -9.93 -0.16
N SER A 172 -22.46 -9.22 -0.77
CA SER A 172 -22.18 -9.31 -2.22
C SER A 172 -21.58 -10.65 -2.64
N VAL A 173 -20.77 -11.28 -1.78
CA VAL A 173 -20.16 -12.59 -2.05
C VAL A 173 -21.23 -13.69 -2.12
N LEU A 174 -22.31 -13.55 -1.35
CA LEU A 174 -23.38 -14.55 -1.23
C LEU A 174 -24.66 -14.16 -1.99
N ASP A 175 -24.77 -12.92 -2.48
CA ASP A 175 -26.01 -12.34 -3.02
C ASP A 175 -27.17 -12.39 -2.01
N GLU A 176 -26.86 -12.06 -0.75
CA GLU A 176 -27.80 -12.09 0.36
C GLU A 176 -27.66 -10.85 1.25
N GLU A 177 -28.73 -10.44 1.91
CA GLU A 177 -28.72 -9.29 2.82
C GLU A 177 -28.72 -9.74 4.28
N PHE A 178 -27.55 -9.66 4.93
CA PHE A 178 -27.42 -9.75 6.40
C PHE A 178 -27.39 -8.35 7.01
N GLU A 179 -28.06 -8.14 8.15
CA GLU A 179 -27.98 -6.89 8.91
C GLU A 179 -26.72 -6.86 9.78
N ASN A 180 -26.25 -8.02 10.22
CA ASN A 180 -25.07 -8.22 11.05
C ASN A 180 -24.47 -9.63 10.84
N PHE A 181 -23.32 -9.92 11.47
CA PHE A 181 -22.68 -11.24 11.34
C PHE A 181 -23.40 -12.36 12.11
N ASP A 182 -24.19 -12.06 13.14
CA ASP A 182 -24.98 -13.08 13.84
C ASP A 182 -26.05 -13.66 12.90
N ASP A 183 -26.71 -12.83 12.08
CA ASP A 183 -27.64 -13.30 11.04
C ASP A 183 -26.96 -14.27 10.05
N PHE A 184 -25.70 -13.99 9.69
CA PHE A 184 -24.90 -14.87 8.84
C PHE A 184 -24.60 -16.20 9.55
N PHE A 185 -24.20 -16.17 10.82
CA PHE A 185 -23.88 -17.36 11.61
C PHE A 185 -25.12 -18.23 11.93
N GLU A 186 -26.30 -17.63 12.02
CA GLU A 186 -27.56 -18.37 12.17
C GLU A 186 -27.91 -19.15 10.89
N LYS A 187 -27.57 -18.61 9.72
CA LYS A 187 -27.91 -19.19 8.41
C LYS A 187 -26.88 -20.19 7.90
N TYR A 188 -25.59 -19.91 8.08
CA TYR A 188 -24.49 -20.73 7.57
C TYR A 188 -23.72 -21.35 8.71
N THR A 189 -23.56 -22.67 8.67
CA THR A 189 -22.86 -23.40 9.74
C THR A 189 -21.61 -24.11 9.26
N THR A 190 -21.57 -24.51 7.98
CA THR A 190 -20.47 -25.29 7.41
C THR A 190 -19.85 -24.63 6.19
N TYR A 191 -18.58 -24.96 5.90
CA TYR A 191 -17.91 -24.50 4.68
C TYR A 191 -18.63 -24.94 3.41
N ASP A 192 -19.21 -26.15 3.39
CA ASP A 192 -19.92 -26.69 2.22
C ASP A 192 -21.18 -25.86 1.90
N GLU A 193 -21.94 -25.46 2.92
CA GLU A 193 -23.10 -24.58 2.77
C GLU A 193 -22.70 -23.22 2.21
N ILE A 194 -21.63 -22.62 2.75
CA ILE A 194 -21.11 -21.33 2.28
C ILE A 194 -20.67 -21.48 0.82
N GLU A 195 -19.83 -22.46 0.50
CA GLU A 195 -19.24 -22.66 -0.83
C GLU A 195 -20.28 -22.91 -1.94
N GLN A 196 -21.42 -23.52 -1.60
CA GLN A 196 -22.53 -23.74 -2.53
C GLN A 196 -23.29 -22.45 -2.87
N ASN A 197 -23.29 -21.47 -1.96
CA ASN A 197 -24.03 -20.21 -2.12
C ASN A 197 -23.14 -19.02 -2.53
N ILE A 198 -21.81 -19.17 -2.54
CA ILE A 198 -20.92 -18.13 -3.08
C ILE A 198 -21.26 -17.90 -4.57
N VAL A 199 -21.47 -16.63 -4.92
CA VAL A 199 -21.70 -16.19 -6.29
C VAL A 199 -20.54 -16.64 -7.19
N PRO A 200 -20.78 -17.20 -8.40
CA PRO A 200 -19.74 -17.79 -9.24
C PRO A 200 -18.54 -16.88 -9.54
N PHE A 201 -18.78 -15.57 -9.66
CA PHE A 201 -17.71 -14.59 -9.83
C PHE A 201 -16.72 -14.63 -8.65
N PHE A 202 -17.20 -14.54 -7.40
CA PHE A 202 -16.34 -14.59 -6.23
C PHE A 202 -15.74 -15.97 -6.01
N LYS A 203 -16.50 -17.05 -6.26
CA LYS A 203 -15.99 -18.42 -6.13
C LYS A 203 -14.71 -18.65 -6.93
N ASN A 204 -14.64 -18.10 -8.15
CA ASN A 204 -13.48 -18.22 -9.03
C ASN A 204 -12.36 -17.21 -8.74
N ASN A 205 -12.58 -16.23 -7.85
CA ASN A 205 -11.65 -15.13 -7.62
C ASN A 205 -11.33 -14.88 -6.14
N LEU A 206 -11.79 -15.68 -5.18
CA LEU A 206 -11.34 -15.54 -3.79
C LEU A 206 -9.94 -16.14 -3.63
N ILE A 207 -8.97 -15.36 -3.16
CA ILE A 207 -7.59 -15.79 -2.95
C ILE A 207 -7.23 -15.63 -1.47
N LEU A 208 -7.20 -16.74 -0.74
CA LEU A 208 -6.86 -16.72 0.70
C LEU A 208 -5.37 -16.97 0.97
N GLU A 209 -4.62 -17.53 0.01
CA GLU A 209 -3.22 -17.91 0.22
C GLU A 209 -2.24 -17.25 -0.76
N LYS A 210 -1.02 -17.01 -0.29
CA LYS A 210 0.07 -16.36 -1.03
C LYS A 210 0.63 -17.23 -2.18
N HIS A 211 0.37 -18.55 -2.18
CA HIS A 211 1.07 -19.51 -3.03
C HIS A 211 0.22 -20.58 -3.73
N CYS A 212 -1.11 -20.60 -3.59
CA CYS A 212 -1.88 -21.72 -4.13
C CYS A 212 -2.58 -21.41 -5.46
N ASN A 213 -2.04 -22.02 -6.52
CA ASN A 213 -2.71 -22.19 -7.80
C ASN A 213 -3.67 -23.41 -7.81
N GLU A 214 -3.79 -24.17 -6.71
CA GLU A 214 -4.46 -25.49 -6.71
C GLU A 214 -5.07 -25.85 -5.35
N VAL A 215 -5.97 -25.03 -4.79
CA VAL A 215 -6.84 -25.50 -3.69
C VAL A 215 -8.21 -25.83 -4.28
N SER A 216 -8.71 -27.03 -3.98
CA SER A 216 -9.86 -27.62 -4.69
C SER A 216 -11.21 -27.17 -4.15
N ASN A 217 -11.27 -26.74 -2.88
CA ASN A 217 -12.50 -26.34 -2.18
C ASN A 217 -12.22 -25.28 -1.09
N LEU A 218 -13.28 -24.61 -0.63
CA LEU A 218 -13.21 -23.48 0.31
C LEU A 218 -12.59 -23.86 1.67
N LYS A 219 -12.94 -25.04 2.18
CA LYS A 219 -12.46 -25.56 3.46
C LYS A 219 -10.94 -25.65 3.52
N GLU A 220 -10.34 -26.27 2.51
CA GLU A 220 -8.88 -26.40 2.41
C GLU A 220 -8.20 -25.03 2.39
N ALA A 221 -8.78 -24.05 1.68
CA ALA A 221 -8.19 -22.72 1.54
C ALA A 221 -8.20 -21.95 2.87
N ILE A 222 -9.31 -22.01 3.61
CA ILE A 222 -9.45 -21.33 4.91
C ILE A 222 -8.55 -21.99 5.97
N GLU A 223 -8.56 -23.31 6.07
CA GLU A 223 -7.75 -24.00 7.07
C GLU A 223 -6.25 -23.86 6.75
N ALA A 224 -5.84 -23.86 5.48
CA ALA A 224 -4.46 -23.56 5.09
C ALA A 224 -4.05 -22.13 5.52
N TYR A 225 -4.91 -21.15 5.26
CA TYR A 225 -4.69 -19.77 5.69
C TYR A 225 -4.53 -19.67 7.21
N ILE A 226 -5.46 -20.24 8.00
CA ILE A 226 -5.41 -20.20 9.47
C ILE A 226 -4.13 -20.88 9.99
N ASN A 227 -3.77 -22.04 9.44
CA ASN A 227 -2.60 -22.81 9.86
C ASN A 227 -1.26 -22.16 9.45
N SER A 228 -1.28 -21.16 8.57
CA SER A 228 -0.07 -20.42 8.19
C SER A 228 0.40 -19.41 9.25
N PHE A 229 -0.44 -19.11 10.26
CA PHE A 229 -0.14 -18.17 11.33
C PHE A 229 -0.48 -18.74 12.71
N ASP A 230 0.52 -18.98 13.57
CA ASP A 230 0.33 -19.52 14.92
C ASP A 230 -0.65 -18.69 15.78
N LEU A 231 -0.66 -17.37 15.58
CA LEU A 231 -1.60 -16.46 16.23
C LEU A 231 -3.05 -16.76 15.79
N MET A 232 -3.28 -16.99 14.50
CA MET A 232 -4.61 -17.29 13.97
C MET A 232 -5.11 -18.62 14.52
N VAL A 233 -4.28 -19.67 14.50
CA VAL A 233 -4.61 -20.97 15.12
C VAL A 233 -5.05 -20.81 16.58
N SER A 234 -4.34 -19.95 17.33
CA SER A 234 -4.64 -19.70 18.74
C SER A 234 -5.96 -18.95 18.94
N VAL A 235 -6.23 -17.93 18.12
CA VAL A 235 -7.42 -17.07 18.23
C VAL A 235 -8.68 -17.78 17.72
N THR A 236 -8.57 -18.58 16.66
CA THR A 236 -9.71 -19.24 16.02
C THR A 236 -9.97 -20.66 16.53
N LYS A 237 -9.32 -21.07 17.64
CA LYS A 237 -9.39 -22.45 18.16
C LYS A 237 -10.81 -22.93 18.44
N ASN A 238 -11.67 -22.03 18.91
CA ASN A 238 -13.05 -22.33 19.28
C ASN A 238 -14.08 -21.80 18.28
N TYR A 239 -13.62 -21.29 17.13
CA TYR A 239 -14.50 -20.73 16.11
C TYR A 239 -15.15 -21.87 15.31
N SER A 240 -16.43 -21.70 15.00
CA SER A 240 -17.18 -22.46 14.00
C SER A 240 -16.56 -22.30 12.60
N GLU A 241 -16.96 -23.17 11.65
CA GLU A 241 -16.51 -23.06 10.26
C GLU A 241 -16.94 -21.71 9.64
N ALA A 242 -18.14 -21.22 9.95
CA ALA A 242 -18.63 -19.92 9.50
C ALA A 242 -17.82 -18.75 10.07
N GLU A 243 -17.50 -18.75 11.36
CA GLU A 243 -16.64 -17.72 11.98
C GLU A 243 -15.23 -17.73 11.39
N LYS A 244 -14.66 -18.91 11.12
CA LYS A 244 -13.36 -19.05 10.45
C LYS A 244 -13.38 -18.48 9.03
N PHE A 245 -14.44 -18.71 8.26
CA PHE A 245 -14.62 -18.11 6.93
C PHE A 245 -14.58 -16.58 6.99
N ILE A 246 -15.35 -15.98 7.90
CA ILE A 246 -15.40 -14.53 8.08
C ILE A 246 -14.00 -14.00 8.41
N VAL A 247 -13.33 -14.55 9.43
CA VAL A 247 -12.02 -14.03 9.83
C VAL A 247 -10.94 -14.24 8.76
N ALA A 248 -10.97 -15.33 8.00
CA ALA A 248 -10.02 -15.56 6.92
C ALA A 248 -10.16 -14.54 5.78
N LEU A 249 -11.40 -14.17 5.45
CA LEU A 249 -11.69 -13.23 4.36
C LEU A 249 -11.47 -11.77 4.77
N GLN A 250 -11.69 -11.45 6.04
CA GLN A 250 -11.66 -10.10 6.57
C GLN A 250 -10.34 -9.36 6.25
N ASN A 251 -9.19 -9.99 6.46
CA ASN A 251 -7.89 -9.31 6.42
C ASN A 251 -7.56 -8.62 5.09
N TYR A 252 -7.79 -9.28 3.95
CA TYR A 252 -7.49 -8.66 2.66
C TYR A 252 -8.54 -7.60 2.26
N VAL A 253 -9.81 -7.83 2.62
CA VAL A 253 -10.91 -6.91 2.33
C VAL A 253 -10.76 -5.63 3.15
N THR A 254 -10.54 -5.74 4.47
CA THR A 254 -10.33 -4.57 5.33
C THR A 254 -9.06 -3.83 4.95
N GLN A 255 -7.99 -4.53 4.56
CA GLN A 255 -6.76 -3.88 4.09
C GLN A 255 -7.00 -3.01 2.85
N ILE A 256 -7.69 -3.52 1.83
CA ILE A 256 -7.93 -2.69 0.63
C ILE A 256 -8.86 -1.52 0.92
N MET A 257 -9.82 -1.73 1.82
CA MET A 257 -10.72 -0.66 2.25
C MET A 257 -10.05 0.43 3.05
N GLU A 258 -9.16 0.06 3.95
CA GLU A 258 -8.34 1.00 4.69
C GLU A 258 -7.44 1.80 3.73
N ILE A 259 -6.85 1.15 2.72
CA ILE A 259 -6.05 1.83 1.68
C ILE A 259 -6.90 2.86 0.93
N LEU A 260 -8.09 2.49 0.44
CA LEU A 260 -8.96 3.41 -0.30
C LEU A 260 -9.45 4.56 0.58
N LEU A 261 -9.81 4.28 1.83
CA LEU A 261 -10.27 5.28 2.78
C LEU A 261 -9.15 6.28 3.12
N ILE A 262 -7.98 5.79 3.51
CA ILE A 262 -6.82 6.64 3.79
C ILE A 262 -6.50 7.51 2.57
N ALA A 263 -6.42 6.89 1.39
CA ALA A 263 -6.11 7.59 0.15
C ALA A 263 -7.13 8.69 -0.19
N SER A 264 -8.41 8.44 0.06
CA SER A 264 -9.46 9.45 -0.09
C SER A 264 -9.31 10.61 0.90
N ILE A 265 -8.99 10.32 2.17
CA ILE A 265 -8.83 11.33 3.23
C ILE A 265 -7.61 12.21 2.95
N THR A 266 -6.51 11.61 2.49
CA THR A 266 -5.26 12.30 2.18
C THR A 266 -5.19 12.85 0.76
N ASN A 267 -6.18 12.53 -0.09
CA ASN A 267 -6.22 12.85 -1.51
C ASN A 267 -4.95 12.36 -2.25
N THR A 268 -4.48 11.17 -1.91
CA THR A 268 -3.30 10.53 -2.52
C THR A 268 -3.71 9.35 -3.40
N ILE A 269 -2.83 8.93 -4.30
CA ILE A 269 -3.03 7.76 -5.15
C ILE A 269 -2.30 6.56 -4.54
N PRO A 270 -2.98 5.45 -4.22
CA PRO A 270 -2.31 4.25 -3.73
C PRO A 270 -1.34 3.67 -4.75
N PHE A 271 -0.10 3.42 -4.32
CA PHE A 271 0.85 2.57 -5.01
C PHE A 271 0.82 1.19 -4.36
N ILE A 272 0.19 0.24 -5.05
CA ILE A 272 0.06 -1.15 -4.60
C ILE A 272 0.91 -2.01 -5.53
N ARG A 273 1.87 -2.75 -4.97
CA ARG A 273 2.69 -3.73 -5.71
C ARG A 273 2.50 -5.17 -5.22
N PHE A 274 1.84 -5.37 -4.09
CA PHE A 274 1.61 -6.71 -3.55
C PHE A 274 0.39 -7.33 -4.25
N LYS A 275 0.61 -8.46 -4.96
CA LYS A 275 -0.42 -9.07 -5.81
C LYS A 275 -1.73 -9.38 -5.08
N PRO A 276 -1.74 -9.99 -3.87
CA PRO A 276 -2.99 -10.25 -3.15
C PRO A 276 -3.77 -8.97 -2.85
N THR A 277 -3.12 -7.92 -2.35
CA THR A 277 -3.80 -6.63 -2.10
C THR A 277 -4.41 -6.05 -3.37
N PHE A 278 -3.67 -6.09 -4.48
CA PHE A 278 -4.18 -5.59 -5.76
C PHE A 278 -5.32 -6.46 -6.31
N HIS A 279 -5.26 -7.77 -6.11
CA HIS A 279 -6.35 -8.68 -6.48
C HIS A 279 -7.64 -8.35 -5.73
N TYR A 280 -7.56 -8.05 -4.43
CA TYR A 280 -8.75 -7.63 -3.69
C TYR A 280 -9.24 -6.22 -4.10
N LEU A 281 -8.37 -5.35 -4.62
CA LEU A 281 -8.81 -4.09 -5.26
C LEU A 281 -9.70 -4.38 -6.47
N THR A 282 -9.33 -5.32 -7.34
CA THR A 282 -10.14 -5.63 -8.54
C THR A 282 -11.51 -6.23 -8.18
N LEU A 283 -11.61 -6.90 -7.04
CA LEU A 283 -12.89 -7.40 -6.51
C LEU A 283 -13.82 -6.29 -6.03
N VAL A 284 -13.29 -5.25 -5.40
CA VAL A 284 -14.11 -4.20 -4.75
C VAL A 284 -14.28 -2.93 -5.59
N MET A 285 -13.41 -2.68 -6.58
CA MET A 285 -13.33 -1.40 -7.29
C MET A 285 -14.64 -0.97 -7.94
N TYR A 286 -15.45 -1.90 -8.43
CA TYR A 286 -16.74 -1.58 -9.09
C TYR A 286 -17.73 -0.87 -8.17
N THR A 287 -17.57 -1.02 -6.85
CA THR A 287 -18.36 -0.30 -5.84
C THR A 287 -18.05 1.19 -5.79
N PHE A 288 -16.89 1.62 -6.29
CA PHE A 288 -16.37 2.98 -6.12
C PHE A 288 -16.25 3.76 -7.43
N ILE A 289 -16.03 3.09 -8.55
CA ILE A 289 -15.69 3.76 -9.83
C ILE A 289 -16.85 4.55 -10.48
N GLU A 290 -18.05 4.52 -9.90
CA GLU A 290 -19.13 5.44 -10.28
C GLU A 290 -18.84 6.88 -9.85
N ASP A 291 -18.10 7.05 -8.76
CA ASP A 291 -17.58 8.34 -8.33
C ASP A 291 -16.31 8.70 -9.11
N GLU A 292 -16.26 9.92 -9.68
CA GLU A 292 -15.17 10.35 -10.56
C GLU A 292 -13.83 10.43 -9.82
N PHE A 293 -13.84 10.83 -8.56
CA PHE A 293 -12.64 10.91 -7.73
C PHE A 293 -12.05 9.51 -7.54
N PHE A 294 -12.86 8.54 -7.10
CA PHE A 294 -12.40 7.16 -6.93
C PHE A 294 -12.00 6.52 -8.25
N LYS A 295 -12.75 6.75 -9.32
CA LYS A 295 -12.42 6.25 -10.66
C LYS A 295 -11.03 6.70 -11.11
N ASN A 296 -10.72 7.99 -10.99
CA ASN A 296 -9.43 8.55 -11.35
C ASN A 296 -8.29 8.01 -10.46
N MET A 297 -8.53 7.91 -9.15
CA MET A 297 -7.56 7.35 -8.21
C MET A 297 -7.24 5.89 -8.54
N ILE A 298 -8.26 5.05 -8.72
CA ILE A 298 -8.10 3.61 -8.99
C ILE A 298 -7.48 3.39 -10.38
N GLU A 299 -7.86 4.16 -11.40
CA GLU A 299 -7.24 4.08 -12.74
C GLU A 299 -5.72 4.27 -12.64
N LYS A 300 -5.25 5.28 -11.91
CA LYS A 300 -3.83 5.54 -11.72
C LYS A 300 -3.13 4.47 -10.89
N THR A 301 -3.80 3.93 -9.87
CA THR A 301 -3.29 2.76 -9.12
C THR A 301 -3.10 1.55 -10.04
N ILE A 302 -4.05 1.26 -10.93
CA ILE A 302 -3.95 0.16 -11.88
C ILE A 302 -2.81 0.40 -12.89
N VAL A 303 -2.70 1.61 -13.45
CA VAL A 303 -1.60 1.97 -14.36
C VAL A 303 -0.25 1.76 -13.68
N PHE A 304 -0.10 2.18 -12.43
CA PHE A 304 1.15 1.97 -11.69
C PHE A 304 1.41 0.49 -11.40
N TYR A 305 0.38 -0.29 -11.05
CA TYR A 305 0.53 -1.73 -10.87
C TYR A 305 1.04 -2.42 -12.14
N ILE A 306 0.46 -2.09 -13.31
CA ILE A 306 0.91 -2.62 -14.61
C ILE A 306 2.34 -2.17 -14.89
N PHE A 307 2.66 -0.89 -14.62
CA PHE A 307 4.01 -0.36 -14.74
C PHE A 307 5.03 -1.15 -13.93
N TYR A 308 4.74 -1.43 -12.65
CA TYR A 308 5.62 -2.18 -11.77
C TYR A 308 5.97 -3.57 -12.32
N TYR A 309 5.02 -4.23 -12.99
CA TYR A 309 5.23 -5.56 -13.57
C TYR A 309 5.68 -5.56 -15.04
N THR A 310 5.64 -4.41 -15.72
CA THR A 310 6.09 -4.28 -17.11
C THR A 310 7.55 -3.84 -17.21
N VAL A 311 7.99 -2.96 -16.30
CA VAL A 311 9.30 -2.32 -16.37
C VAL A 311 10.39 -3.18 -15.72
N GLU A 312 11.47 -3.42 -16.44
CA GLU A 312 12.63 -4.13 -15.93
C GLU A 312 13.52 -3.23 -15.06
N LYS A 313 13.47 -3.41 -13.73
CA LYS A 313 14.27 -2.61 -12.76
C LYS A 313 15.76 -2.54 -13.10
N LYS A 314 16.33 -3.64 -13.63
CA LYS A 314 17.75 -3.76 -14.02
C LYS A 314 18.16 -2.72 -15.07
N GLU A 315 17.22 -2.21 -15.87
CA GLU A 315 17.48 -1.17 -16.86
C GLU A 315 17.51 0.21 -16.22
N LEU A 316 16.72 0.44 -15.17
CA LEU A 316 16.65 1.73 -14.48
C LEU A 316 17.90 2.02 -13.65
N ILE A 317 18.43 1.00 -12.98
CA ILE A 317 19.62 1.12 -12.12
C ILE A 317 20.92 1.39 -12.90
N LYS A 318 20.85 1.41 -14.24
CA LYS A 318 21.98 1.83 -15.09
C LYS A 318 22.15 3.35 -15.13
N ILE A 319 21.12 4.11 -14.71
CA ILE A 319 21.13 5.57 -14.58
C ILE A 319 21.28 5.90 -13.10
N ASP A 320 22.09 6.91 -12.76
CA ASP A 320 22.13 7.43 -11.39
C ASP A 320 20.73 7.87 -10.93
N PHE A 321 20.37 7.60 -9.68
CA PHE A 321 19.01 7.88 -9.21
C PHE A 321 18.62 9.36 -9.32
N ASN A 322 19.54 10.29 -9.07
CA ASN A 322 19.22 11.72 -9.16
C ASN A 322 18.97 12.15 -10.61
N GLU A 323 19.77 11.62 -11.54
CA GLU A 323 19.59 11.83 -12.97
C GLU A 323 18.26 11.21 -13.44
N PHE A 324 17.98 9.98 -13.02
CA PHE A 324 16.71 9.31 -13.29
C PHE A 324 15.50 10.13 -12.80
N ALA A 325 15.55 10.61 -11.55
CA ALA A 325 14.49 11.42 -10.97
C ALA A 325 14.26 12.74 -11.75
N LYS A 326 15.33 13.35 -12.27
CA LYS A 326 15.24 14.53 -13.13
C LYS A 326 14.55 14.21 -14.46
N ILE A 327 14.94 13.13 -15.14
CA ILE A 327 14.33 12.68 -16.39
C ILE A 327 12.81 12.45 -16.20
N VAL A 328 12.45 11.77 -15.10
CA VAL A 328 11.05 11.50 -14.75
C VAL A 328 10.26 12.79 -14.55
N GLN A 329 10.83 13.75 -13.81
CA GLN A 329 10.17 15.02 -13.54
C GLN A 329 9.97 15.86 -14.81
N GLU A 330 10.96 15.91 -15.70
CA GLU A 330 10.89 16.67 -16.94
C GLU A 330 9.92 16.06 -17.96
N THR A 331 9.84 14.73 -18.01
CA THR A 331 9.05 14.02 -19.03
C THR A 331 7.58 13.87 -18.66
N ASN A 332 7.25 13.82 -17.36
CA ASN A 332 5.90 13.57 -16.84
C ASN A 332 5.25 12.33 -17.48
N PHE A 333 5.90 11.17 -17.29
CA PHE A 333 5.51 9.90 -17.91
C PHE A 333 4.06 9.48 -17.64
N LEU A 334 3.56 9.71 -16.42
CA LEU A 334 2.20 9.34 -16.04
C LEU A 334 1.16 10.04 -16.92
N ASN A 335 1.29 11.37 -17.08
CA ASN A 335 0.38 12.13 -17.93
C ASN A 335 0.47 11.68 -19.40
N ASN A 336 1.66 11.39 -19.91
CA ASN A 336 1.82 10.88 -21.29
C ASN A 336 1.12 9.53 -21.48
N ILE A 337 1.25 8.60 -20.52
CA ILE A 337 0.58 7.30 -20.54
C ILE A 337 -0.95 7.49 -20.53
N LEU A 338 -1.48 8.31 -19.61
CA LEU A 338 -2.92 8.58 -19.51
C LEU A 338 -3.49 9.28 -20.75
N GLN A 339 -2.73 10.18 -21.37
CA GLN A 339 -3.14 10.84 -22.61
C GLN A 339 -3.19 9.87 -23.79
N GLU A 340 -2.19 8.99 -23.91
CA GLU A 340 -2.18 7.98 -24.98
C GLU A 340 -3.28 6.93 -24.77
N MET A 341 -3.57 6.54 -23.52
CA MET A 341 -4.74 5.71 -23.19
C MET A 341 -6.05 6.35 -23.65
N LYS A 342 -6.25 7.64 -23.35
CA LYS A 342 -7.44 8.40 -23.78
C LYS A 342 -7.55 8.49 -25.29
N LYS A 343 -6.44 8.79 -25.98
CA LYS A 343 -6.38 8.86 -27.45
C LYS A 343 -6.74 7.54 -28.12
N ASN A 344 -6.37 6.42 -27.50
CA ASN A 344 -6.66 5.08 -27.99
C ASN A 344 -7.99 4.50 -27.46
N ASN A 345 -8.81 5.31 -26.77
CA ASN A 345 -10.09 4.92 -26.17
C ASN A 345 -10.01 3.67 -25.27
N ILE A 346 -8.92 3.55 -24.49
CA ILE A 346 -8.71 2.43 -23.57
C ILE A 346 -9.44 2.70 -22.25
N ASP A 347 -10.29 1.76 -21.85
CA ASP A 347 -11.01 1.74 -20.57
C ASP A 347 -10.48 0.60 -19.70
N ILE A 348 -9.50 0.91 -18.85
CA ILE A 348 -8.73 -0.09 -18.09
C ILE A 348 -9.58 -0.94 -17.14
N PHE A 349 -10.77 -0.46 -16.77
CA PHE A 349 -11.70 -1.21 -15.92
C PHE A 349 -12.38 -2.36 -16.67
N LYS A 350 -12.52 -2.28 -18.01
CA LYS A 350 -13.17 -3.34 -18.80
C LYS A 350 -12.15 -4.29 -19.42
N LYS A 351 -11.12 -3.74 -20.03
CA LYS A 351 -10.04 -4.44 -20.76
C LYS A 351 -8.93 -3.45 -21.07
N GLY A 352 -7.73 -3.92 -21.36
CA GLY A 352 -6.66 -3.03 -21.77
C GLY A 352 -5.31 -3.27 -21.11
N VAL A 353 -5.15 -4.29 -20.27
CA VAL A 353 -3.87 -4.53 -19.58
C VAL A 353 -2.70 -4.69 -20.57
N PRO A 354 -2.80 -5.54 -21.62
CA PRO A 354 -1.74 -5.63 -22.63
C PRO A 354 -1.52 -4.30 -23.38
N GLU A 355 -2.58 -3.58 -23.70
CA GLU A 355 -2.52 -2.31 -24.42
C GLU A 355 -1.86 -1.22 -23.58
N VAL A 356 -2.16 -1.14 -22.28
CA VAL A 356 -1.50 -0.21 -21.34
C VAL A 356 -0.03 -0.60 -21.14
N ALA A 357 0.29 -1.90 -21.06
CA ALA A 357 1.68 -2.35 -20.99
C ALA A 357 2.48 -1.95 -22.24
N ASN A 358 1.88 -2.02 -23.44
CA ASN A 358 2.50 -1.53 -24.67
C ASN A 358 2.71 -0.01 -24.64
N ILE A 359 1.71 0.75 -24.19
CA ILE A 359 1.84 2.21 -24.01
C ILE A 359 2.96 2.53 -23.02
N ILE A 360 3.08 1.80 -21.92
CA ILE A 360 4.18 1.96 -20.96
C ILE A 360 5.53 1.70 -21.63
N ASN A 361 5.65 0.65 -22.43
CA ASN A 361 6.88 0.37 -23.15
C ASN A 361 7.27 1.51 -24.11
N GLU A 362 6.32 2.03 -24.88
CA GLU A 362 6.55 3.11 -25.84
C GLU A 362 6.84 4.45 -25.15
N GLN A 363 6.07 4.81 -24.13
CA GLN A 363 6.14 6.12 -23.49
C GLN A 363 7.23 6.21 -22.43
N PHE A 364 7.58 5.10 -21.78
CA PHE A 364 8.58 5.07 -20.70
C PHE A 364 9.83 4.30 -21.12
N CYS A 365 9.73 3.00 -21.39
CA CYS A 365 10.92 2.14 -21.58
C CYS A 365 11.80 2.62 -22.74
N MET A 366 11.21 2.92 -23.90
CA MET A 366 11.95 3.39 -25.08
C MET A 366 12.63 4.75 -24.84
N LYS A 367 11.97 5.66 -24.10
CA LYS A 367 12.55 6.97 -23.79
C LYS A 367 13.68 6.87 -22.77
N ILE A 368 13.55 6.03 -21.75
CA ILE A 368 14.65 5.75 -20.81
C ILE A 368 15.85 5.14 -21.54
N GLN A 369 15.64 4.25 -22.51
CA GLN A 369 16.73 3.70 -23.33
C GLN A 369 17.47 4.75 -24.16
N GLN A 370 16.78 5.79 -24.66
CA GLN A 370 17.43 6.89 -25.37
C GLN A 370 18.42 7.66 -24.49
N HIS A 371 18.19 7.71 -23.17
CA HIS A 371 19.12 8.30 -22.21
C HIS A 371 20.29 7.38 -21.84
N LEU A 372 20.18 6.07 -22.07
CA LEU A 372 21.24 5.09 -21.82
C LEU A 372 22.26 4.99 -22.96
N VAL A 373 21.89 5.40 -24.17
CA VAL A 373 22.81 5.44 -25.31
C VAL A 373 23.55 6.79 -25.23
N PRO A 374 24.89 6.80 -25.07
CA PRO A 374 25.64 8.05 -25.12
C PRO A 374 25.35 8.74 -26.45
N ASN A 375 25.13 10.05 -26.44
CA ASN A 375 25.14 10.89 -27.65
C ASN A 375 26.49 10.73 -28.37
N ALA A 376 26.62 9.69 -29.20
CA ALA A 376 27.80 9.40 -30.00
C ALA A 376 27.95 10.35 -31.20
N GLU A 377 27.03 11.32 -31.36
CA GLU A 377 27.02 12.28 -32.47
C GLU A 377 27.35 13.72 -32.04
N ALA A 378 27.76 13.96 -30.79
CA ALA A 378 28.14 15.32 -30.33
C ALA A 378 29.66 15.62 -30.42
N SER A 379 30.44 14.80 -31.14
CA SER A 379 31.88 15.03 -31.36
C SER A 379 32.29 14.77 -32.81
N ALA A 380 31.46 15.24 -33.75
CA ALA A 380 31.82 15.38 -35.15
C ALA A 380 31.22 16.69 -35.68
N ASP A 381 31.77 17.81 -35.24
CA ASP A 381 31.80 19.08 -35.99
C ASP A 381 33.03 19.89 -35.57
#